data_AF-M8A6X6-F1
#
_entry.id   AF-M8A6X6-F1
#
_cell.length_a   1.000
_cell.length_b   1.000
_cell.length_c   1.000
_cell.angle_alpha   90.00
_cell.angle_beta   90.00
_cell.angle_gamma   90.00
#
_symmetry.space_group_name_H-M   'P 1'
#
loop_
_entity.id
_entity.type
_entity.pdbx_description
1 polymer ?
#
loop_
_entity_poly.entity_id
_entity_poly.type
_entity_poly.pdbx_seq_one_letter_code
_entity_poly.pdbx_strand_id
1 'polypeptide(L)'
;MATPTNLEAEFAVIREIVDDYPYVAMDTEFPGVVCRPLGTFKSNADFNYATLKANVDMLKLIQLGLTFSDERGGLPALGPDGRRRSSQNHLPLFMG
;
A
#
# COMPACT_ATOMS: atom_id res chain seq x y z
N MET A 1 -10.78 0.62 5.87
CA MET A 1 -9.92 1.81 5.95
C MET A 1 -9.35 1.88 7.36
N ALA A 2 -8.04 1.69 7.50
CA ALA A 2 -7.40 1.66 8.81
C ALA A 2 -6.99 3.07 9.23
N THR A 3 -7.53 3.54 10.35
CA THR A 3 -7.14 4.75 11.03
C THR A 3 -6.17 4.41 12.17
N PRO A 4 -5.50 5.42 12.78
CA PRO A 4 -4.60 5.17 13.91
C PRO A 4 -5.24 4.42 15.10
N THR A 5 -6.57 4.40 15.20
CA THR A 5 -7.27 3.75 16.32
C THR A 5 -7.63 2.28 16.07
N ASN A 6 -7.64 1.81 14.82
CA ASN A 6 -7.91 0.40 14.48
C ASN A 6 -6.73 -0.27 13.75
N LEU A 7 -5.59 0.41 13.62
CA LEU A 7 -4.41 -0.07 12.90
C LEU A 7 -3.95 -1.46 13.40
N GLU A 8 -3.84 -1.65 14.72
CA GLU A 8 -3.44 -2.92 15.33
C GLU A 8 -4.40 -4.06 15.00
N ALA A 9 -5.71 -3.77 14.95
CA ALA A 9 -6.72 -4.77 14.62
C ALA A 9 -6.62 -5.19 13.15
N GLU A 10 -6.44 -4.22 12.24
CA GLU A 10 -6.26 -4.49 10.81
C GLU A 10 -4.94 -5.25 10.54
N PHE A 11 -3.86 -4.92 11.26
CA PHE A 11 -2.61 -5.69 11.17
C PHE A 11 -2.75 -7.12 11.70
N ALA A 12 -3.60 -7.37 12.70
CA ALA A 12 -3.90 -8.73 13.15
C ALA A 12 -4.61 -9.52 12.05
N VAL A 13 -5.59 -8.92 11.37
CA VAL A 13 -6.26 -9.53 10.20
C VAL A 13 -5.27 -9.82 9.08
N ILE A 14 -4.37 -8.88 8.78
CA ILE A 14 -3.31 -9.08 7.76
C ILE A 14 -2.46 -10.31 8.09
N ARG A 15 -2.06 -10.48 9.36
CA ARG A 15 -1.27 -11.66 9.79
C ARG A 15 -2.02 -12.97 9.62
N GLU A 16 -3.35 -12.98 9.71
CA GLU A 16 -4.16 -14.19 9.51
C GLU A 16 -4.37 -14.55 8.03
N ILE A 17 -4.29 -13.58 7.12
CA ILE A 17 -4.53 -13.80 5.68
C ILE A 17 -3.25 -13.94 4.87
N VAL A 18 -2.10 -13.44 5.35
CA VAL A 18 -0.86 -13.38 4.56
C VAL A 18 -0.32 -14.76 4.15
N ASP A 19 -0.56 -15.79 4.97
CA ASP A 19 -0.15 -17.16 4.66
C ASP A 19 -1.00 -17.78 3.54
N ASP A 20 -2.30 -17.46 3.49
CA ASP A 20 -3.24 -17.94 2.47
C ASP A 20 -3.17 -17.10 1.17
N TYR A 21 -2.89 -15.80 1.30
CA TYR A 21 -2.91 -14.80 0.22
C TYR A 21 -1.56 -14.06 0.17
N PRO A 22 -0.48 -14.72 -0.30
CA PRO A 22 0.90 -14.20 -0.17
C PRO A 22 1.28 -13.12 -1.20
N TYR A 23 0.45 -12.86 -2.21
CA TYR A 23 0.73 -11.83 -3.21
C TYR A 23 0.20 -10.49 -2.73
N VAL A 24 1.07 -9.48 -2.68
CA VAL A 24 0.73 -8.14 -2.18
C VAL A 24 0.89 -7.11 -3.29
N ALA A 25 -0.20 -6.47 -3.67
CA ALA A 25 -0.18 -5.23 -4.46
C ALA A 25 -0.15 -4.03 -3.49
N MET A 26 0.72 -3.06 -3.77
CA MET A 26 0.90 -1.87 -2.95
C MET A 26 0.66 -0.63 -3.80
N ASP A 27 -0.01 0.37 -3.23
CA ASP A 27 -0.14 1.70 -3.78
C ASP A 27 0.09 2.75 -2.69
N THR A 28 0.64 3.91 -3.05
CA THR A 28 0.98 4.95 -2.07
C THR A 28 0.57 6.32 -2.57
N GLU A 29 -0.07 7.09 -1.71
CA GLU A 29 -0.40 8.49 -1.97
C GLU A 29 0.50 9.40 -1.12
N PHE A 30 1.18 10.33 -1.78
CA PHE A 30 2.05 11.32 -1.17
C PHE A 30 1.78 12.69 -1.80
N PRO A 31 2.17 13.81 -1.16
CA PRO A 31 1.81 15.16 -1.60
C PRO A 31 2.62 15.65 -2.82
N GLY A 32 2.81 14.78 -3.81
CA GLY A 32 3.40 15.08 -5.12
C GLY A 32 4.91 15.36 -5.09
N VAL A 33 5.39 16.00 -6.16
CA VAL A 33 6.79 16.39 -6.35
C VAL A 33 6.94 17.87 -6.03
N VAL A 34 7.57 18.18 -4.91
CA VAL A 34 7.76 19.54 -4.39
C VAL A 34 9.15 20.08 -4.72
N CYS A 35 10.16 19.21 -4.83
CA CYS A 35 11.52 19.60 -5.14
C CYS A 35 12.09 18.84 -6.34
N ARG A 36 12.95 19.51 -7.11
CA ARG A 36 13.77 18.90 -8.15
C ARG A 36 15.23 19.19 -7.85
N PRO A 37 16.10 18.18 -7.74
CA PRO A 37 17.49 18.40 -7.38
C PRO A 37 18.22 19.10 -8.53
N LEU A 38 18.99 20.13 -8.19
CA LEU A 38 19.82 20.87 -9.13
C LEU A 38 21.21 20.22 -9.18
N GLY A 39 21.71 19.90 -10.37
CA GLY A 39 23.01 19.27 -10.54
C GLY A 39 23.19 18.62 -11.92
N THR A 40 24.39 18.09 -12.15
CA THR A 40 24.70 17.33 -13.36
C THR A 40 24.42 15.85 -13.11
N PHE A 41 23.46 15.29 -13.84
CA PHE A 41 23.11 13.88 -13.76
C PHE A 41 23.67 13.14 -14.98
N LYS A 42 24.19 11.93 -14.76
CA LYS A 42 24.80 11.12 -15.83
C LYS A 42 23.75 10.49 -16.74
N SER A 43 22.54 10.29 -16.22
CA SER A 43 21.41 9.74 -16.96
C SER A 43 20.08 10.30 -16.46
N ASN A 44 19.02 10.17 -17.27
CA ASN A 44 17.65 10.47 -16.86
C ASN A 44 17.18 9.59 -15.70
N ALA A 45 17.68 8.35 -15.59
CA ALA A 45 17.36 7.47 -14.48
C ALA A 45 17.92 8.00 -13.15
N ASP A 46 19.16 8.51 -13.16
CA ASP A 46 19.78 9.11 -11.97
C ASP A 46 19.02 10.37 -11.51
N PHE A 47 18.59 11.20 -12.47
CA PHE A 47 17.78 12.39 -12.18
C PHE A 47 16.41 12.02 -11.58
N ASN A 48 15.74 11.04 -12.16
CA ASN A 48 14.44 10.55 -11.67
C ASN A 48 14.56 9.96 -10.27
N TYR A 49 15.60 9.16 -10.02
CA TYR A 49 15.88 8.60 -8.70
C TYR A 49 16.17 9.70 -7.68
N ALA A 50 17.03 10.66 -8.02
CA ALA A 50 17.36 11.78 -7.11
C ALA A 50 16.13 12.64 -6.80
N THR A 51 15.26 12.86 -7.79
CA THR A 51 13.98 13.57 -7.61
C THR A 51 13.06 12.79 -6.69
N LEU A 52 12.85 11.49 -6.95
CA LEU A 52 12.01 10.65 -6.08
C LEU A 52 12.55 10.63 -4.65
N LYS A 53 13.85 10.39 -4.48
CA LYS A 53 14.50 10.34 -3.18
C LYS A 53 14.33 11.65 -2.39
N ALA A 54 14.60 12.79 -3.01
CA ALA A 54 14.50 14.08 -2.33
C ALA A 54 13.07 14.38 -1.85
N ASN A 55 12.05 13.99 -2.63
CA ASN A 55 10.66 14.17 -2.24
C ASN A 55 10.20 13.15 -1.20
N VAL A 56 10.61 11.89 -1.31
CA VAL A 56 10.28 10.86 -0.30
C VAL A 56 10.93 11.19 1.05
N ASP A 57 12.16 11.69 1.07
CA ASP A 57 12.84 12.09 2.31
C ASP A 57 12.17 13.30 2.99
N MET A 58 11.54 14.19 2.20
CA MET A 58 10.97 15.46 2.69
C MET A 58 9.48 15.37 3.03
N LEU A 59 8.74 14.51 2.36
CA LEU A 59 7.28 14.48 2.41
C LEU A 59 6.78 13.32 3.27
N LYS A 60 5.69 13.57 4.00
CA LYS A 60 5.00 12.52 4.77
C LYS A 60 4.07 11.75 3.83
N LEU A 61 4.09 10.43 3.95
CA LEU A 61 3.15 9.54 3.27
C LEU A 61 1.74 9.82 3.80
N ILE A 62 0.77 9.97 2.89
CA ILE A 62 -0.61 10.28 3.22
C ILE A 62 -1.38 8.97 3.43
N GLN A 63 -1.30 8.06 2.45
CA GLN A 63 -1.98 6.77 2.49
C GLN A 63 -1.13 5.66 1.90
N LEU A 64 -1.30 4.46 2.44
CA LEU A 64 -0.70 3.21 1.97
C LEU A 64 -1.81 2.20 1.72
N GLY A 65 -2.06 1.87 0.46
CA GLY A 65 -3.00 0.82 0.06
C GLY A 65 -2.29 -0.52 -0.06
N LEU A 66 -2.86 -1.58 0.53
CA LEU A 66 -2.33 -2.95 0.47
C LEU A 66 -3.45 -3.92 0.07
N THR A 67 -3.29 -4.60 -1.07
CA THR A 67 -4.23 -5.65 -1.51
C THR A 67 -3.54 -7.00 -1.52
N PHE A 68 -4.13 -7.98 -0.85
CA PHE A 68 -3.63 -9.35 -0.75
C PHE A 68 -4.39 -10.27 -1.71
N SER A 69 -3.68 -11.17 -2.39
CA SER A 69 -4.27 -12.18 -3.27
C SER A 69 -3.53 -13.51 -3.24
N ASP A 70 -4.20 -14.57 -3.70
CA ASP A 70 -3.61 -15.89 -3.91
C ASP A 70 -2.97 -16.00 -5.31
N GLU A 71 -2.38 -17.16 -5.61
CA GLU A 71 -1.72 -17.45 -6.89
C GLU A 71 -2.66 -17.39 -8.11
N ARG A 72 -3.98 -17.44 -7.88
CA ARG A 72 -5.02 -17.38 -8.91
C ARG A 72 -5.66 -16.00 -9.00
N GLY A 73 -5.19 -15.03 -8.22
CA GLY A 73 -5.77 -13.69 -8.12
C GLY A 73 -7.04 -13.62 -7.27
N GLY A 74 -7.34 -14.66 -6.49
CA GLY A 74 -8.42 -14.67 -5.52
C GLY A 74 -8.13 -13.73 -4.36
N LEU A 75 -9.15 -13.00 -3.92
CA LEU A 75 -9.04 -12.03 -2.81
C LEU A 75 -9.62 -12.61 -1.52
N PRO A 76 -9.06 -12.26 -0.35
CA PRO A 76 -9.62 -12.65 0.94
C PRO A 76 -11.04 -12.08 1.08
N ALA A 77 -12.00 -12.95 1.41
CA ALA A 77 -13.38 -12.53 1.63
C ALA A 77 -13.52 -11.89 3.02
N LEU A 78 -13.09 -10.64 3.17
CA LEU A 78 -13.19 -9.89 4.43
C LEU A 78 -14.50 -9.08 4.44
N GLY A 79 -15.32 -9.28 5.46
CA GLY A 79 -16.46 -8.42 5.75
C GLY A 79 -16.02 -7.04 6.28
N PRO A 80 -16.93 -6.05 6.33
CA PRO A 80 -16.62 -4.70 6.82
C PRO A 80 -16.09 -4.64 8.26
N ASP A 81 -16.23 -5.73 9.02
CA ASP A 81 -15.78 -5.88 10.41
C ASP A 81 -14.53 -6.79 10.55
N GLY A 82 -13.80 -7.06 9.45
CA GLY A 82 -12.61 -7.92 9.46
C GLY A 82 -12.88 -9.43 9.60
N ARG A 83 -14.15 -9.86 9.57
CA ARG A 83 -14.53 -11.28 9.65
C ARG A 83 -14.68 -11.91 8.27
N ARG A 84 -14.26 -13.17 8.12
CA ARG A 84 -14.42 -13.92 6.86
C ARG A 84 -15.91 -13.99 6.44
N ARG A 85 -16.25 -13.43 5.28
CA ARG A 85 -17.58 -13.53 4.65
C ARG A 85 -17.63 -14.75 3.75
N SER A 86 -18.66 -15.57 3.93
CA SER A 86 -18.93 -16.80 3.16
C SER A 86 -19.60 -16.57 1.79
N SER A 87 -19.58 -15.36 1.22
CA SER A 87 -20.26 -15.05 -0.05
C SER A 87 -19.42 -14.16 -0.96
N GLN A 88 -19.36 -14.57 -2.24
CA GLN A 88 -18.53 -14.11 -3.38
C GLN A 88 -18.67 -12.63 -3.79
N ASN A 89 -18.50 -11.67 -2.89
CA ASN A 89 -18.26 -10.27 -3.26
C ASN A 89 -16.87 -9.87 -2.77
N HIS A 90 -15.88 -10.07 -3.64
CA HIS A 90 -14.48 -9.72 -3.39
C HIS A 90 -14.34 -8.20 -3.42
N LEU A 91 -14.13 -7.58 -2.26
CA LEU A 91 -13.69 -6.19 -2.18
C LEU A 91 -12.20 -6.18 -1.79
N PRO A 92 -11.34 -5.47 -2.54
CA PRO A 92 -9.96 -5.25 -2.12
C PRO A 92 -9.91 -4.53 -0.77
N LEU A 93 -8.97 -4.94 0.08
CA LEU A 93 -8.73 -4.31 1.37
C LEU A 93 -8.05 -2.94 1.14
N PHE A 94 -8.83 -1.88 0.95
CA PHE A 94 -8.27 -0.53 0.89
C PHE A 94 -7.98 -0.05 2.33
N MET A 95 -6.69 -0.10 2.69
CA MET A 95 -6.15 0.66 3.80
C MET A 95 -5.88 2.10 3.31
N GLY A 96 -6.36 3.10 4.02
CA GLY A 96 -6.33 4.51 3.66
C GLY A 96 -6.52 5.36 4.89
#